data_AF-A0A6J5BR51-F1
#
_entry.id   AF-A0A6J5BR51-F1
#
_cell.length_a   1.000
_cell.length_b   1.000
_cell.length_c   1.000
_cell.angle_alpha   90.00
_cell.angle_beta   90.00
_cell.angle_gamma   90.00
#
_symmetry.space_group_name_H-M   'P 1'
#
loop_
_entity.id
_entity.type
_entity.pdbx_description
1 polymer ?
#
loop_
_entity_poly.entity_id
_entity_poly.type
_entity_poly.pdbx_seq_one_letter_code
_entity_poly.pdbx_strand_id
1 'polypeptide(L)'
;MFAEQRHGGLHEFLALTGGLSIAEVARKLRCCSRTIRNYVAGRSPMPWHRIEMLRLLALEPSATHGSMTADETPVVANIEADPAAPDVPPAELLAWVGVHAPHYLSSRRSFALYVRGWNVVEKIRRAKRKGTFAAVLARWRTQAVELPRMWRSGRMFAGIGPPAYVHDKTAS
;
A
#
# COMPACT_ATOMS: atom_id res chain seq x y z
N MET A 1 4.60 23.64 27.85
CA MET A 1 5.48 22.47 27.62
C MET A 1 4.91 21.74 26.40
N PHE A 2 5.51 21.65 25.22
CA PHE A 2 6.89 21.69 24.77
C PHE A 2 7.04 22.72 23.63
N ALA A 3 7.86 23.75 23.82
CA ALA A 3 8.20 24.69 22.76
C ALA A 3 9.35 24.11 21.91
N GLU A 4 9.18 24.16 20.59
CA GLU A 4 10.25 24.31 19.59
C GLU A 4 11.34 23.23 19.41
N GLN A 5 11.09 21.94 19.67
CA GLN A 5 12.01 20.93 19.12
C GLN A 5 11.71 20.75 17.63
N ARG A 6 12.36 21.55 16.77
CA ARG A 6 12.19 21.48 15.30
C ARG A 6 12.80 20.19 14.72
N HIS A 7 13.81 19.65 15.41
CA HIS A 7 14.57 18.49 14.96
C HIS A 7 14.69 17.43 16.05
N GLY A 8 14.68 16.16 15.63
CA GLY A 8 14.92 15.00 16.48
C GLY A 8 16.40 14.64 16.58
N GLY A 9 16.78 13.94 17.65
CA GLY A 9 18.16 13.50 17.88
C GLY A 9 18.50 12.19 17.19
N LEU A 10 19.73 12.06 16.66
CA LEU A 10 20.23 10.80 16.08
C LEU A 10 20.26 9.67 17.12
N HIS A 11 20.65 9.98 18.36
CA HIS A 11 20.67 8.99 19.45
C HIS A 11 19.30 8.38 19.72
N GLU A 12 18.26 9.22 19.83
CA GLU A 12 16.88 8.76 20.01
C GLU A 12 16.39 7.94 18.82
N PHE A 13 16.73 8.36 17.61
CA PHE A 13 16.39 7.62 16.40
C PHE A 13 16.99 6.21 16.37
N LEU A 14 18.28 6.09 16.73
CA LEU A 14 18.96 4.79 16.79
C LEU A 14 18.37 3.90 17.89
N ALA A 15 18.07 4.47 19.06
CA ALA A 15 17.42 3.76 20.15
C ALA A 15 16.03 3.23 19.74
N LEU A 16 15.21 4.07 19.09
CA LEU A 16 13.85 3.69 18.65
C LEU A 16 13.83 2.73 17.46
N THR A 17 14.89 2.70 16.65
CA THR A 17 14.98 1.80 15.49
C THR A 17 15.64 0.47 15.84
N GLY A 18 16.35 0.35 16.96
CA GLY A 18 16.73 -0.94 17.55
C GLY A 18 17.47 -1.90 16.60
N GLY A 19 18.26 -1.40 15.65
CA GLY A 19 19.00 -2.21 14.68
C GLY A 19 18.22 -2.61 13.42
N LEU A 20 17.01 -2.09 13.20
CA LEU A 20 16.26 -2.28 11.95
C LEU A 20 17.07 -1.82 10.73
N SER A 21 16.86 -2.51 9.60
CA SER A 21 17.50 -2.12 8.35
C SER A 21 16.99 -0.75 7.87
N ILE A 22 17.81 -0.03 7.11
CA ILE A 22 17.42 1.25 6.47
C ILE A 22 16.12 1.12 5.68
N ALA A 23 15.91 -0.02 5.01
CA ALA A 23 14.71 -0.28 4.22
C ALA A 23 13.45 -0.42 5.09
N GLU A 24 13.56 -1.07 6.23
CA GLU A 24 12.45 -1.24 7.18
C GLU A 24 12.09 0.07 7.88
N VAL A 25 13.10 0.84 8.29
CA VAL A 25 12.87 2.17 8.86
C VAL A 25 12.22 3.10 7.84
N ALA A 26 12.69 3.08 6.59
CA ALA A 26 12.09 3.84 5.50
C ALA A 26 10.62 3.45 5.26
N ARG A 27 10.30 2.15 5.34
CA ARG A 27 8.93 1.62 5.22
C ARG A 27 8.04 2.10 6.37
N LYS A 28 8.49 1.97 7.62
CA LYS A 28 7.76 2.43 8.82
C LYS A 28 7.46 3.92 8.76
N LEU A 29 8.43 4.73 8.33
CA LEU A 29 8.30 6.18 8.19
C LEU A 29 7.68 6.63 6.85
N ARG A 30 7.33 5.70 5.95
CA ARG A 30 6.77 5.98 4.62
C ARG A 30 7.59 7.02 3.85
N CYS A 31 8.91 6.84 3.82
CA CYS A 31 9.84 7.69 3.08
C CYS A 31 10.87 6.86 2.31
N CYS A 32 11.75 7.53 1.55
CA CYS A 32 12.77 6.84 0.77
C CYS A 32 13.96 6.42 1.64
N SER A 33 14.60 5.28 1.33
CA SER A 33 15.84 4.85 2.00
C SER A 33 16.96 5.89 1.95
N ARG A 34 16.99 6.74 0.91
CA ARG A 34 17.93 7.86 0.81
C ARG A 34 17.76 8.86 1.96
N THR A 35 16.52 9.15 2.34
CA THR A 35 16.20 10.07 3.44
C THR A 35 16.75 9.54 4.76
N ILE A 36 16.53 8.25 5.05
CA ILE A 36 17.06 7.59 6.25
C ILE A 36 18.59 7.61 6.26
N ARG A 37 19.23 7.29 5.13
CA ARG A 37 20.70 7.39 5.00
C ARG A 37 21.22 8.79 5.27
N ASN A 38 20.50 9.83 4.86
CA ASN A 38 20.91 11.20 5.11
C ASN A 38 20.77 11.59 6.58
N TYR A 39 19.74 11.12 7.27
CA TYR A 39 19.62 11.33 8.72
C TYR A 39 20.74 10.65 9.49
N VAL A 40 21.01 9.37 9.21
CA VAL A 40 22.07 8.60 9.89
C VAL A 40 23.44 9.21 9.64
N ALA A 41 23.68 9.69 8.41
CA ALA A 41 24.95 10.32 8.05
C ALA A 41 25.05 11.82 8.42
N GLY A 42 24.05 12.39 9.14
CA GLY A 42 24.04 13.80 9.51
C GLY A 42 23.94 14.79 8.34
N ARG A 43 23.64 14.33 7.13
CA ARG A 43 23.53 15.16 5.91
C ARG A 43 22.22 15.93 5.82
N SER A 44 21.24 15.57 6.64
CA SER A 44 19.97 16.30 6.71
C SER A 44 19.46 16.30 8.15
N PRO A 45 18.96 17.45 8.64
CA PRO A 45 18.41 17.51 9.97
C PRO A 45 17.15 16.64 10.03
N MET A 46 17.03 15.81 11.06
CA MET A 46 15.89 14.93 11.21
C MET A 46 14.71 15.72 11.77
N PRO A 47 13.55 15.76 11.12
CA PRO A 47 12.39 16.45 11.67
C PRO A 47 11.91 15.76 12.95
N TRP A 48 11.53 16.52 13.97
CA TRP A 48 11.06 15.98 15.26
C TRP A 48 9.89 14.99 15.10
N HIS A 49 8.97 15.27 14.17
CA HIS A 49 7.81 14.42 13.91
C HIS A 49 8.21 12.99 13.50
N ARG A 50 9.42 12.78 12.95
CA ARG A 50 9.91 11.44 12.60
C ARG A 50 10.27 10.62 13.84
N ILE A 51 10.86 11.26 14.85
CA ILE A 51 11.09 10.63 16.16
C ILE A 51 9.75 10.32 16.81
N GLU A 52 8.81 11.26 16.77
CA GLU A 52 7.50 11.08 17.41
C GLU A 52 6.70 9.94 16.76
N MET A 53 6.72 9.83 15.43
CA MET A 53 6.13 8.68 14.74
C MET A 53 6.74 7.35 15.20
N LEU A 54 8.06 7.28 15.40
CA LEU A 54 8.71 6.06 15.90
C LEU A 54 8.32 5.75 17.35
N ARG A 55 8.18 6.78 18.21
CA ARG A 55 7.68 6.60 19.58
C ARG A 55 6.26 6.04 19.58
N LEU A 56 5.36 6.61 18.79
CA LEU A 56 4.00 6.12 18.64
C LEU A 56 3.96 4.67 18.14
N LEU A 57 4.79 4.34 17.13
CA LEU A 57 4.90 2.97 16.62
C LEU A 57 5.53 1.98 17.60
N ALA A 58 6.33 2.45 18.56
CA ALA A 58 6.90 1.62 19.63
C ALA A 58 5.94 1.46 20.82
N LEU A 59 5.04 2.43 21.01
CA LEU A 59 3.99 2.42 22.02
C LEU A 59 2.73 1.67 21.58
N GLU A 60 2.49 1.54 20.27
CA GLU A 60 1.57 0.53 19.80
C GLU A 60 2.11 -0.80 20.34
N PRO A 61 1.39 -1.44 21.28
CA PRO A 61 1.85 -2.73 21.77
C PRO A 61 2.11 -3.56 20.52
N SER A 62 3.17 -4.37 20.57
CA SER A 62 3.18 -5.54 19.71
C SER A 62 1.93 -6.36 20.06
N ALA A 63 0.78 -5.99 19.50
CA ALA A 63 0.24 -6.81 18.44
C ALA A 63 1.45 -7.18 17.57
N THR A 64 2.15 -8.22 18.04
CA THR A 64 2.46 -9.42 17.27
C THR A 64 1.82 -9.24 15.93
N HIS A 65 2.60 -9.29 14.85
CA HIS A 65 2.06 -9.57 13.52
C HIS A 65 0.93 -10.55 13.74
N GLY A 66 -0.28 -9.99 13.71
CA GLY A 66 -1.37 -10.71 14.29
C GLY A 66 -1.48 -11.86 13.34
N SER A 67 -1.31 -13.07 13.85
CA SER A 67 -2.17 -14.15 13.46
C SER A 67 -3.60 -13.71 13.80
N MET A 68 -4.06 -12.64 13.15
CA MET A 68 -5.43 -12.29 13.00
C MET A 68 -5.86 -13.34 12.02
N THR A 69 -6.47 -14.38 12.59
CA THR A 69 -7.50 -15.18 11.96
C THR A 69 -7.99 -14.46 10.71
N ALA A 70 -7.65 -15.06 9.58
CA ALA A 70 -8.13 -14.77 8.26
C ALA A 70 -9.65 -14.65 8.28
N ASP A 71 -10.16 -13.51 8.73
CA ASP A 71 -11.42 -12.99 8.23
C ASP A 71 -11.06 -12.34 6.91
N GLU A 72 -10.67 -13.22 5.98
CA GLU A 72 -10.39 -12.96 4.57
C GLU A 72 -11.70 -12.49 3.97
N THR A 73 -12.06 -11.24 4.21
CA THR A 73 -13.06 -10.57 3.39
C THR A 73 -12.40 -10.34 2.04
N PRO A 74 -12.72 -11.13 1.00
CA PRO A 74 -12.03 -11.04 -0.27
C PRO A 74 -12.21 -9.62 -0.80
N VAL A 75 -11.09 -9.04 -1.25
CA VAL A 75 -11.13 -7.76 -1.97
C VAL A 75 -11.73 -8.06 -3.34
N VAL A 76 -13.00 -7.68 -3.53
CA VAL A 76 -13.76 -7.92 -4.76
C VAL A 76 -13.67 -6.68 -5.64
N ALA A 77 -13.58 -6.89 -6.95
CA ALA A 77 -13.56 -5.81 -7.92
C ALA A 77 -14.92 -5.08 -7.93
N ASN A 78 -14.89 -3.77 -7.71
CA ASN A 78 -16.04 -2.88 -7.78
C ASN A 78 -16.12 -2.23 -9.15
N ILE A 79 -16.03 -3.03 -10.20
CA ILE A 79 -16.04 -2.60 -11.59
C ILE A 79 -16.88 -3.59 -12.38
N GLU A 80 -17.58 -3.07 -13.38
CA GLU A 80 -18.37 -3.90 -14.29
C GLU A 80 -17.44 -4.73 -15.18
N ALA A 81 -17.89 -5.94 -15.53
CA ALA A 81 -17.21 -6.77 -16.51
C ALA A 81 -17.25 -6.07 -17.88
N ASP A 82 -16.13 -6.05 -18.57
CA ASP A 82 -16.06 -5.50 -19.92
C ASP A 82 -16.67 -6.50 -20.91
N PRO A 83 -17.80 -6.17 -21.58
CA PRO A 83 -18.43 -7.07 -22.55
C PRO A 83 -17.54 -7.35 -23.77
N ALA A 84 -16.55 -6.49 -24.06
CA ALA A 84 -15.60 -6.68 -25.16
C ALA A 84 -14.41 -7.59 -24.79
N ALA A 85 -14.24 -7.93 -23.51
CA ALA A 85 -13.14 -8.75 -23.01
C ALA A 85 -13.62 -9.79 -21.97
N PRO A 86 -14.52 -10.72 -22.35
CA PRO A 86 -15.07 -11.72 -21.41
C PRO A 86 -14.00 -12.68 -20.87
N ASP A 87 -12.86 -12.81 -21.55
CA ASP A 87 -11.73 -13.66 -21.16
C ASP A 87 -10.82 -13.06 -20.05
N VAL A 88 -11.03 -11.78 -19.71
CA VAL A 88 -10.29 -11.07 -18.66
C VAL A 88 -11.28 -10.52 -17.63
N PRO A 89 -11.61 -11.28 -16.57
CA PRO A 89 -12.58 -10.86 -15.58
C PRO A 89 -12.09 -9.65 -14.75
N PRO A 90 -13.01 -8.86 -14.18
CA PRO A 90 -12.71 -7.74 -13.28
C PRO A 90 -11.64 -8.00 -12.21
N ALA A 91 -11.66 -9.19 -11.61
CA ALA A 91 -10.70 -9.58 -10.58
C ALA A 91 -9.25 -9.61 -11.09
N GLU A 92 -9.05 -9.98 -12.37
CA GLU A 92 -7.73 -10.00 -12.99
C GLU A 92 -7.23 -8.60 -13.35
N LEU A 93 -8.13 -7.73 -13.83
CA LEU A 93 -7.84 -6.31 -14.03
C LEU A 93 -7.43 -5.67 -12.69
N LEU A 94 -8.19 -5.97 -11.63
CA LEU A 94 -7.89 -5.49 -10.29
C LEU A 94 -6.52 -5.97 -9.80
N ALA A 95 -6.22 -7.26 -9.95
CA ALA A 95 -4.93 -7.82 -9.56
C ALA A 95 -3.76 -7.18 -10.31
N TRP A 96 -3.92 -6.99 -11.63
CA TRP A 96 -2.89 -6.35 -12.45
C TRP A 96 -2.64 -4.91 -12.02
N VAL A 97 -3.69 -4.09 -11.92
CA VAL A 97 -3.56 -2.68 -11.54
C VAL A 97 -3.07 -2.55 -10.10
N GLY A 98 -3.51 -3.42 -9.20
CA GLY A 98 -3.04 -3.45 -7.83
C GLY A 98 -1.54 -3.68 -7.72
N VAL A 99 -1.00 -4.61 -8.49
CA VAL A 99 0.45 -4.91 -8.48
C VAL A 99 1.27 -3.80 -9.12
N HIS A 100 0.81 -3.25 -10.24
CA HIS A 100 1.63 -2.37 -11.08
C HIS A 100 1.39 -0.88 -10.85
N ALA A 101 0.18 -0.48 -10.45
CA ALA A 101 -0.21 0.91 -10.32
C ALA A 101 -1.30 1.11 -9.25
N PRO A 102 -1.02 0.76 -7.97
CA PRO A 102 -2.02 0.72 -6.91
C PRO A 102 -2.73 2.05 -6.62
N HIS A 103 -2.14 3.19 -7.01
CA HIS A 103 -2.73 4.52 -6.85
C HIS A 103 -3.97 4.73 -7.74
N TYR A 104 -4.10 4.00 -8.85
CA TYR A 104 -5.29 4.03 -9.69
C TYR A 104 -6.48 3.24 -9.11
N LEU A 105 -6.29 2.51 -8.00
CA LEU A 105 -7.38 1.83 -7.28
C LEU A 105 -8.27 2.80 -6.48
N SER A 106 -7.81 4.04 -6.28
CA SER A 106 -8.52 5.11 -5.55
C SER A 106 -9.93 5.39 -6.06
N SER A 107 -10.18 5.21 -7.35
CA SER A 107 -11.50 5.41 -7.94
C SER A 107 -11.74 4.54 -9.16
N ARG A 108 -13.02 4.16 -9.37
CA ARG A 108 -13.45 3.46 -10.59
C ARG A 108 -13.08 4.23 -11.86
N ARG A 109 -13.17 5.55 -11.85
CA ARG A 109 -12.87 6.40 -13.01
C ARG A 109 -11.38 6.36 -13.36
N SER A 110 -10.51 6.59 -12.39
CA SER A 110 -9.06 6.55 -12.60
C SER A 110 -8.60 5.16 -13.03
N PHE A 111 -9.19 4.12 -12.42
CA PHE A 111 -8.97 2.73 -12.79
C PHE A 111 -9.33 2.47 -14.27
N ALA A 112 -10.54 2.84 -14.70
CA ALA A 112 -11.00 2.61 -16.07
C ALA A 112 -10.13 3.34 -17.10
N LEU A 113 -9.74 4.59 -16.81
CA LEU A 113 -8.82 5.36 -17.66
C LEU A 113 -7.46 4.68 -17.78
N TYR A 114 -6.92 4.14 -16.68
CA TYR A 114 -5.66 3.41 -16.71
C TYR A 114 -5.76 2.12 -17.51
N VAL A 115 -6.80 1.31 -17.27
CA VAL A 115 -7.03 0.04 -17.98
C VAL A 115 -7.09 0.26 -19.48
N ARG A 116 -7.89 1.24 -19.93
CA ARG A 116 -8.05 1.59 -21.34
C ARG A 116 -6.76 2.19 -21.91
N GLY A 117 -6.21 3.22 -21.26
CA GLY A 117 -5.05 3.96 -21.76
C GLY A 117 -3.78 3.12 -21.85
N TRP A 118 -3.63 2.13 -20.96
CA TRP A 118 -2.47 1.24 -20.93
C TRP A 118 -2.72 -0.14 -21.55
N ASN A 119 -3.88 -0.35 -22.18
CA ASN A 119 -4.29 -1.61 -22.80
C ASN A 119 -4.01 -2.83 -21.90
N VAL A 120 -4.52 -2.77 -20.67
CA VAL A 120 -4.24 -3.78 -19.63
C VAL A 120 -4.78 -5.17 -20.01
N VAL A 121 -5.92 -5.24 -20.70
CA VAL A 121 -6.51 -6.49 -21.20
C VAL A 121 -5.50 -7.26 -22.05
N GLU A 122 -4.89 -6.62 -23.06
CA GLU A 122 -3.88 -7.27 -23.91
C GLU A 122 -2.64 -7.70 -23.14
N LYS A 123 -2.24 -6.92 -22.13
CA LYS A 123 -1.10 -7.27 -21.27
C LYS A 123 -1.39 -8.52 -20.44
N ILE A 124 -2.60 -8.65 -19.91
CA ILE A 124 -3.04 -9.84 -19.19
C ILE A 124 -3.08 -11.04 -20.14
N ARG A 125 -3.70 -10.91 -21.33
CA ARG A 125 -3.71 -11.97 -22.35
C ARG A 125 -2.30 -12.45 -22.69
N ARG A 126 -1.36 -11.51 -22.89
CA ARG A 126 0.05 -11.83 -23.16
C ARG A 126 0.72 -12.51 -21.97
N ALA A 127 0.47 -12.07 -20.74
CA ALA A 127 1.02 -12.68 -19.54
C ALA A 127 0.48 -14.10 -19.30
N LYS A 128 -0.80 -14.35 -19.59
CA LYS A 128 -1.41 -15.68 -19.55
C LYS A 128 -0.76 -16.62 -20.55
N ARG A 129 -0.62 -16.19 -21.82
CA ARG A 129 0.06 -16.99 -22.87
C ARG A 129 1.50 -17.35 -22.51
N LYS A 130 2.19 -16.49 -21.76
CA LYS A 130 3.57 -16.73 -21.30
C LYS A 130 3.66 -17.51 -19.97
N GLY A 131 2.52 -17.80 -19.33
CA GLY A 131 2.49 -18.43 -18.00
C GLY A 131 2.94 -17.52 -16.84
N THR A 132 3.19 -16.23 -17.07
CA THR A 132 3.71 -15.31 -16.05
C THR A 132 2.63 -14.66 -15.19
N PHE A 133 1.36 -14.80 -15.58
CA PHE A 133 0.25 -14.15 -14.87
C PHE A 133 0.02 -14.70 -13.45
N ALA A 134 0.36 -15.97 -13.20
CA ALA A 134 0.27 -16.57 -11.86
C ALA A 134 1.09 -15.81 -10.81
N ALA A 135 2.25 -15.28 -11.18
CA ALA A 135 3.09 -14.47 -10.31
C ALA A 135 2.44 -13.12 -9.95
N VAL A 136 1.67 -12.53 -10.87
CA VAL A 136 0.88 -11.31 -10.62
C VAL A 136 -0.19 -11.61 -9.58
N LEU A 137 -0.91 -12.73 -9.72
CA LEU A 137 -1.94 -13.13 -8.75
C LEU A 137 -1.35 -13.40 -7.36
N ALA A 138 -0.22 -14.11 -7.29
CA ALA A 138 0.46 -14.37 -6.02
C ALA A 138 0.87 -13.07 -5.32
N ARG A 139 1.47 -12.13 -6.05
CA ARG A 139 1.86 -10.82 -5.53
C ARG A 139 0.66 -9.97 -5.12
N TRP A 140 -0.42 -10.03 -5.90
CA TRP A 140 -1.66 -9.34 -5.59
C TRP A 140 -2.25 -9.81 -4.27
N ARG A 141 -2.31 -11.12 -4.01
CA ARG A 141 -2.80 -11.67 -2.73
C ARG A 141 -2.06 -11.09 -1.53
N THR A 142 -0.73 -10.96 -1.61
CA THR A 142 0.07 -10.33 -0.55
C THR A 142 -0.26 -8.84 -0.37
N GLN A 143 -0.47 -8.09 -1.46
CA GLN A 143 -0.74 -6.65 -1.40
C GLN A 143 -2.19 -6.32 -1.01
N ALA A 144 -3.15 -7.15 -1.42
CA ALA A 144 -4.57 -6.95 -1.16
C ALA A 144 -4.89 -6.94 0.33
N VAL A 145 -4.16 -7.73 1.13
CA VAL A 145 -4.26 -7.75 2.61
C VAL A 145 -3.89 -6.40 3.23
N GLU A 146 -2.94 -5.67 2.63
CA GLU A 146 -2.45 -4.39 3.15
C GLU A 146 -3.25 -3.18 2.63
N LEU A 147 -4.01 -3.33 1.54
CA LEU A 147 -4.85 -2.26 1.00
C LEU A 147 -5.80 -1.64 2.05
N PRO A 148 -6.59 -2.42 2.82
CA PRO A 148 -7.43 -1.85 3.88
C PRO A 148 -6.66 -0.97 4.89
N ARG A 149 -5.37 -1.26 5.13
CA ARG A 149 -4.53 -0.51 6.08
C ARG A 149 -3.93 0.74 5.44
N MET A 150 -3.60 0.68 4.15
CA MET A 150 -3.07 1.81 3.39
C MET A 150 -4.11 2.92 3.18
N TRP A 151 -5.38 2.57 3.04
CA TRP A 151 -6.46 3.49 2.69
C TRP A 151 -7.34 3.94 3.88
N ARG A 152 -7.15 3.35 5.08
CA ARG A 152 -7.72 3.85 6.34
C ARG A 152 -7.12 5.19 6.79
N SER A 153 -6.02 5.64 6.18
CA SER A 153 -5.38 6.91 6.46
C SER A 153 -6.03 8.10 5.72
N GLY A 154 -7.21 8.51 6.20
CA GLY A 154 -7.63 9.91 6.13
C GLY A 154 -8.68 10.29 5.08
N ARG A 155 -9.54 11.23 5.50
CA ARG A 155 -10.60 11.94 4.75
C ARG A 155 -10.16 12.64 3.44
N MET A 156 -8.95 12.41 2.93
CA MET A 156 -8.40 13.09 1.74
C MET A 156 -9.06 12.68 0.41
N PHE A 157 -9.86 11.61 0.38
CA PHE A 157 -10.43 11.06 -0.86
C PHE A 157 -11.96 11.14 -0.96
N ALA A 158 -12.62 11.91 -0.08
CA ALA A 158 -14.08 12.05 -0.06
C ALA A 158 -14.72 12.58 -1.37
N GLY A 159 -13.91 13.06 -2.32
CA GLY A 159 -14.39 13.59 -3.62
C GLY A 159 -14.09 12.75 -4.87
N ILE A 160 -13.43 11.58 -4.77
CA ILE A 160 -12.94 10.85 -5.97
C ILE A 160 -13.89 9.70 -6.41
N GLY A 161 -15.06 9.57 -5.77
CA GLY A 161 -15.99 8.47 -6.03
C GLY A 161 -15.52 7.13 -5.42
N PRO A 162 -16.32 6.06 -5.53
CA PRO A 162 -16.01 4.80 -4.86
C PRO A 162 -14.73 4.17 -5.45
N PRO A 163 -13.92 3.49 -4.61
CA PRO A 163 -12.72 2.79 -5.06
C PRO A 163 -13.07 1.67 -6.05
N ALA A 164 -12.08 1.25 -6.82
CA ALA A 164 -12.22 0.17 -7.81
C ALA A 164 -12.39 -1.23 -7.18
N TYR A 165 -12.43 -1.32 -5.86
CA TYR A 165 -12.65 -2.53 -5.10
C TYR A 165 -13.62 -2.29 -3.95
N VAL A 166 -14.29 -3.34 -3.50
CA VAL A 166 -15.09 -3.38 -2.28
C VAL A 166 -14.59 -4.50 -1.38
N HIS A 167 -14.86 -4.37 -0.10
CA HIS A 167 -14.74 -5.48 0.84
C HIS A 167 -16.05 -6.27 0.75
N ASP A 168 -15.96 -7.56 0.40
CA ASP A 168 -17.11 -8.43 0.57
C ASP A 168 -17.40 -8.52 2.07
N LYS A 169 -18.53 -7.98 2.52
CA LYS A 169 -18.93 -7.98 3.93
C LYS A 169 -19.83 -9.17 4.28
N THR A 170 -19.96 -10.13 3.37
CA THR A 170 -20.96 -11.18 3.45
C THR A 170 -20.34 -12.54 3.71
N ALA A 171 -20.20 -12.89 5.00
CA ALA A 171 -20.37 -14.23 5.52
C ALA A 171 -20.68 -14.17 7.03
N SER A 172 -21.91 -13.81 7.37
CA SER A 172 -22.58 -14.26 8.59
C SER A 172 -23.99 -14.69 8.21
#